data_AF-A0A931WG73-F1
#
_entry.id   AF-A0A931WG73-F1
#
_cell.length_a   1.000
_cell.length_b   1.000
_cell.length_c   1.000
_cell.angle_alpha   90.00
_cell.angle_beta   90.00
_cell.angle_gamma   90.00
#
_symmetry.space_group_name_H-M   'P 1'
#
loop_
_entity.id
_entity.type
_entity.pdbx_description
1 polymer ?
#
loop_
_entity_poly.entity_id
_entity_poly.type
_entity_poly.pdbx_seq_one_letter_code
_entity_poly.pdbx_strand_id
1 'polypeptide(L)'
;MENKRETLLIGTSDRSLQRELAGAFRNSELIFTDTVEETELALLEKNIDVLIYDLKAILDFSLAAYGVIKKMRPRLPVIAITSAEAPQQDRKILEMGIFYLLHRPFAMDTLKQLVISAVEKSKKGEVLP
;
A
#
# COMPACT_ATOMS: atom_id res chain seq x y z
N MET A 1 -11.41 11.13 23.56
CA MET A 1 -11.49 10.77 22.13
C MET A 1 -10.42 9.71 21.93
N GLU A 2 -10.82 8.46 21.70
CA GLU A 2 -9.85 7.40 21.41
C GLU A 2 -9.18 7.73 20.07
N ASN A 3 -7.85 7.86 20.07
CA ASN A 3 -7.08 7.89 18.83
C ASN A 3 -7.24 6.52 18.17
N LYS A 4 -8.14 6.42 17.19
CA LYS A 4 -8.29 5.23 16.36
C LYS A 4 -6.95 4.95 15.69
N ARG A 5 -6.37 3.78 15.95
CA ARG A 5 -5.14 3.32 15.29
C ARG A 5 -5.39 3.17 13.79
N GLU A 6 -4.45 3.62 12.97
CA GLU A 6 -4.51 3.37 11.53
C GLU A 6 -4.37 1.87 11.23
N THR A 7 -5.15 1.37 10.28
CA THR A 7 -5.04 0.01 9.79
C THR A 7 -4.34 0.02 8.43
N LEU A 8 -3.12 -0.53 8.40
CA LEU A 8 -2.29 -0.66 7.20
C LEU A 8 -2.39 -2.10 6.69
N LEU A 9 -2.77 -2.27 5.44
CA LEU A 9 -2.68 -3.54 4.73
C LEU A 9 -1.38 -3.57 3.94
N ILE A 10 -0.61 -4.65 4.08
CA ILE A 10 0.70 -4.81 3.47
C ILE A 10 0.74 -6.11 2.68
N GLY A 11 0.68 -5.98 1.36
CA GLY A 11 0.89 -7.10 0.45
C GLY A 11 2.38 -7.35 0.24
N THR A 12 2.96 -8.28 0.99
CA THR A 12 4.36 -8.71 0.82
C THR A 12 4.66 -10.03 1.53
N SER A 13 5.36 -10.93 0.84
CA SER A 13 5.99 -12.12 1.42
C SER A 13 7.42 -11.86 1.95
N ASP A 14 7.95 -10.64 1.80
CA ASP A 14 9.29 -10.26 2.27
C ASP A 14 9.32 -10.13 3.80
N ARG A 15 9.79 -11.18 4.48
CA ARG A 15 9.92 -11.23 5.94
C ARG A 15 10.84 -10.15 6.53
N SER A 16 11.80 -9.62 5.77
CA SER A 16 12.62 -8.50 6.24
C SER A 16 11.80 -7.23 6.30
N LEU A 17 11.11 -6.91 5.20
CA LEU A 17 10.21 -5.77 5.14
C LEU A 17 9.11 -5.88 6.21
N GLN A 18 8.51 -7.05 6.41
CA GLN A 18 7.51 -7.26 7.48
C GLN A 18 8.05 -6.88 8.87
N ARG A 19 9.27 -7.32 9.21
CA ARG A 19 9.91 -6.97 10.50
C ARG A 19 10.21 -5.48 10.62
N GLU A 20 10.73 -4.87 9.56
CA GLU A 20 11.05 -3.45 9.54
C GLU A 20 9.79 -2.60 9.71
N LEU A 21 8.70 -2.97 9.03
CA LEU A 21 7.39 -2.31 9.16
C LEU A 21 6.79 -2.49 10.56
N ALA A 22 6.84 -3.70 11.12
CA ALA A 22 6.40 -3.94 12.50
C ALA A 22 7.18 -3.10 13.52
N GLY A 23 8.48 -2.92 13.30
CA GLY A 23 9.31 -2.04 14.12
C GLY A 23 8.99 -0.56 13.96
N ALA A 24 8.63 -0.13 12.75
CA ALA A 24 8.38 1.25 12.38
C ALA A 24 6.98 1.77 12.74
N PHE A 25 5.96 0.91 12.65
CA PHE A 25 4.54 1.26 12.80
C PHE A 25 3.90 0.61 14.02
N ARG A 26 4.55 0.70 15.19
CA ARG A 26 4.13 0.04 16.44
C ARG A 26 2.74 0.46 16.96
N ASN A 27 2.27 1.64 16.55
CA ASN A 27 0.98 2.19 16.98
C ASN A 27 -0.13 1.99 15.96
N SER A 28 0.16 1.31 14.85
CA SER A 28 -0.81 0.98 13.79
C SER A 28 -1.18 -0.49 13.86
N GLU A 29 -2.36 -0.85 13.37
CA GLU A 29 -2.73 -2.23 13.08
C GLU A 29 -2.12 -2.62 11.73
N LEU A 30 -1.30 -3.67 11.70
CA LEU A 30 -0.67 -4.15 10.48
C LEU A 30 -1.29 -5.49 10.07
N ILE A 31 -1.78 -5.56 8.84
CA ILE A 31 -2.30 -6.78 8.23
C ILE A 31 -1.35 -7.15 7.10
N PHE A 32 -0.68 -8.28 7.20
CA PHE A 32 0.20 -8.78 6.16
C PHE A 32 -0.51 -9.83 5.31
N THR A 33 -0.36 -9.74 4.00
CA THR A 33 -0.88 -10.70 3.02
C THR A 33 0.25 -11.11 2.09
N ASP A 34 0.28 -12.40 1.75
CA ASP A 34 1.32 -12.97 0.91
C ASP A 34 0.84 -13.13 -0.56
N THR A 35 -0.47 -13.01 -0.83
CA THR A 35 -1.06 -13.10 -2.18
C THR A 35 -2.02 -11.96 -2.54
N VAL A 36 -2.40 -11.88 -3.82
CA VAL A 36 -3.42 -10.93 -4.32
C VAL A 36 -4.77 -11.23 -3.66
N GLU A 37 -5.19 -12.49 -3.64
CA GLU A 37 -6.49 -12.92 -3.12
C GLU A 37 -6.65 -12.61 -1.64
N GLU A 38 -5.60 -12.84 -0.84
CA GLU A 38 -5.60 -12.46 0.58
C GLU A 38 -5.72 -10.93 0.75
N THR A 39 -5.05 -10.18 -0.12
CA THR A 39 -5.14 -8.71 -0.12
C THR A 39 -6.56 -8.25 -0.45
N GLU A 40 -7.17 -8.81 -1.50
CA GLU A 40 -8.54 -8.50 -1.91
C GLU A 40 -9.55 -8.89 -0.82
N LEU A 41 -9.40 -10.07 -0.21
CA LEU A 41 -10.25 -10.51 0.89
C LEU A 41 -10.16 -9.55 2.09
N ALA A 42 -8.94 -9.16 2.48
CA ALA A 42 -8.75 -8.19 3.56
C ALA A 42 -9.39 -6.83 3.25
N LEU A 43 -9.35 -6.37 1.99
CA LEU A 43 -10.01 -5.13 1.56
C LEU A 43 -11.55 -5.20 1.61
N LEU A 44 -12.13 -6.38 1.46
CA LEU A 44 -13.58 -6.59 1.62
C LEU A 44 -13.98 -6.59 3.10
N GLU A 45 -13.20 -7.24 3.95
CA GLU A 45 -13.60 -7.52 5.34
C GLU A 45 -13.19 -6.44 6.35
N LYS A 46 -12.14 -5.67 6.05
CA LYS A 46 -11.51 -4.76 7.01
C LYS A 46 -11.58 -3.31 6.55
N ASN A 47 -11.57 -2.38 7.49
CA ASN A 47 -11.50 -0.98 7.15
C ASN A 47 -10.04 -0.54 7.05
N ILE A 48 -9.51 -0.54 5.84
CA ILE A 48 -8.10 -0.24 5.56
C ILE A 48 -7.93 1.25 5.27
N ASP A 49 -6.96 1.89 5.93
CA ASP A 49 -6.62 3.30 5.72
C ASP A 49 -5.61 3.46 4.57
N VAL A 50 -4.65 2.55 4.45
CA VAL A 50 -3.60 2.55 3.40
C VAL A 50 -3.25 1.13 2.99
N LEU A 51 -3.05 0.92 1.69
CA LEU A 51 -2.43 -0.28 1.14
C LEU A 51 -0.96 0.00 0.78
N ILE A 52 -0.05 -0.77 1.34
CA ILE A 52 1.35 -0.83 0.93
C ILE A 52 1.55 -2.13 0.15
N TYR A 53 2.01 -2.05 -1.10
CA TYR A 53 2.05 -3.21 -1.98
C TYR A 53 3.45 -3.43 -2.55
N ASP A 54 4.09 -4.54 -2.19
CA ASP A 54 5.40 -4.91 -2.74
C ASP A 54 5.23 -5.64 -4.07
N LEU A 55 5.49 -4.91 -5.16
CA LEU A 55 5.31 -5.40 -6.54
C LEU A 55 6.21 -6.57 -6.90
N LYS A 56 7.35 -6.74 -6.21
CA LYS A 56 8.24 -7.87 -6.44
C LYS A 56 7.79 -9.10 -5.66
N ALA A 57 7.35 -8.89 -4.42
CA ALA A 57 7.00 -9.99 -3.52
C ALA A 57 5.67 -10.64 -3.89
N ILE A 58 4.73 -9.87 -4.46
CA ILE A 58 3.50 -10.40 -5.03
C ILE A 58 3.62 -10.35 -6.55
N LEU A 59 3.96 -11.50 -7.14
CA LEU A 59 4.27 -11.66 -8.56
C LEU A 59 3.12 -11.23 -9.51
N ASP A 60 1.90 -11.11 -8.98
CA ASP A 60 0.67 -10.92 -9.75
C ASP A 60 0.06 -9.51 -9.63
N PHE A 61 0.85 -8.47 -9.29
CA PHE A 61 0.38 -7.09 -9.45
C PHE A 61 0.23 -6.72 -10.92
N SER A 62 -0.89 -7.14 -11.50
CA SER A 62 -1.32 -6.80 -12.84
C SER A 62 -2.19 -5.55 -12.81
N LEU A 63 -2.28 -4.88 -13.97
CA LEU A 63 -3.28 -3.81 -14.19
C LEU A 63 -4.69 -4.26 -13.80
N ALA A 64 -5.00 -5.54 -14.00
CA ALA A 64 -6.30 -6.12 -13.69
C ALA A 64 -6.55 -6.21 -12.17
N ALA A 65 -5.60 -6.77 -11.41
CA ALA A 65 -5.70 -6.89 -9.95
C ALA A 65 -5.88 -5.52 -9.29
N TYR A 66 -5.08 -4.53 -9.69
CA TYR A 66 -5.25 -3.18 -9.17
C TYR A 66 -6.57 -2.52 -9.58
N GLY A 67 -7.04 -2.78 -10.81
CA GLY A 67 -8.36 -2.33 -11.25
C GLY A 67 -9.49 -2.85 -10.36
N VAL A 68 -9.38 -4.09 -9.85
CA VAL A 68 -10.31 -4.66 -8.87
C VAL A 68 -10.23 -3.90 -7.54
N ILE A 69 -9.01 -3.70 -7.02
CA ILE A 69 -8.77 -2.92 -5.78
C ILE A 69 -9.40 -1.54 -5.86
N LYS A 70 -9.18 -0.80 -6.96
CA LYS A 70 -9.76 0.55 -7.15
C LYS A 70 -11.28 0.52 -7.32
N LYS A 71 -11.85 -0.50 -7.95
CA LYS A 71 -13.33 -0.63 -8.02
C LYS A 71 -13.93 -0.88 -6.62
N MET A 72 -13.27 -1.69 -5.80
CA MET A 72 -13.71 -1.99 -4.43
C MET A 72 -13.54 -0.80 -3.49
N ARG A 73 -12.40 -0.10 -3.58
CA ARG A 73 -12.04 1.03 -2.73
C ARG A 73 -11.44 2.17 -3.56
N PRO A 74 -12.25 2.97 -4.26
CA PRO A 74 -11.75 4.01 -5.19
C PRO A 74 -10.84 5.05 -4.54
N ARG A 75 -11.05 5.31 -3.24
CA ARG A 75 -10.33 6.31 -2.45
C ARG A 75 -9.24 5.73 -1.57
N LEU A 76 -8.96 4.43 -1.65
CA LEU A 76 -7.88 3.83 -0.88
C LEU A 76 -6.55 4.31 -1.46
N PRO A 77 -5.69 4.97 -0.67
CA PRO A 77 -4.33 5.27 -1.11
C PRO A 77 -3.52 3.99 -1.19
N VAL A 78 -2.87 3.80 -2.34
CA VAL A 78 -1.97 2.67 -2.58
C VAL A 78 -0.55 3.18 -2.77
N ILE A 79 0.35 2.76 -1.87
CA ILE A 79 1.79 2.98 -1.97
C ILE A 79 2.39 1.69 -2.55
N ALA A 80 2.83 1.73 -3.79
CA ALA A 80 3.52 0.61 -4.43
C ALA A 80 5.01 0.68 -4.12
N ILE A 81 5.62 -0.45 -3.74
CA ILE A 81 7.06 -0.61 -3.56
C ILE A 81 7.61 -1.39 -4.74
N THR A 82 8.60 -0.84 -5.42
CA THR A 82 9.24 -1.47 -6.59
C THR A 82 10.76 -1.56 -6.42
N SER A 83 11.35 -2.57 -7.06
CA SER A 83 12.80 -2.68 -7.26
C SER A 83 13.17 -2.70 -8.75
N ALA A 84 12.19 -2.49 -9.63
CA ALA A 84 12.44 -2.42 -11.06
C ALA A 84 13.09 -1.09 -11.42
N GLU A 85 14.08 -1.14 -12.32
CA GLU A 85 14.66 0.03 -12.99
C GLU A 85 14.07 0.14 -14.40
N ALA A 86 12.74 0.25 -14.48
CA ALA A 86 12.02 0.22 -15.75
C ALA A 86 11.06 1.42 -15.87
N PRO A 87 11.52 2.57 -16.40
CA PRO A 87 10.71 3.80 -16.46
C PRO A 87 9.37 3.64 -17.20
N GLN A 88 9.29 2.75 -18.18
CA GLN A 88 8.03 2.47 -18.88
C GLN A 88 7.02 1.73 -17.99
N GLN A 89 7.50 0.89 -17.06
CA GLN A 89 6.66 0.20 -16.09
C GLN A 89 6.19 1.18 -15.02
N ASP A 90 7.07 2.05 -14.52
CA ASP A 90 6.74 3.08 -13.53
C ASP A 90 5.62 3.99 -14.04
N ARG A 91 5.74 4.44 -15.29
CA ARG A 91 4.72 5.26 -15.94
C ARG A 91 3.35 4.56 -15.98
N LYS A 92 3.32 3.28 -16.37
CA LYS A 92 2.07 2.51 -16.40
C LYS A 92 1.47 2.38 -15.01
N ILE A 93 2.29 2.14 -13.98
CA ILE A 93 1.83 2.03 -12.60
C ILE A 93 1.23 3.37 -12.13
N LEU A 94 1.93 4.47 -12.39
CA LEU A 94 1.45 5.81 -12.03
C LEU A 94 0.15 6.18 -12.77
N GLU A 95 0.02 5.83 -14.05
CA GLU A 95 -1.20 6.03 -14.86
C GLU A 95 -2.41 5.27 -14.31
N MET A 96 -2.22 4.29 -13.43
CA MET A 96 -3.32 3.60 -12.74
C MET A 96 -3.92 4.42 -11.59
N GLY A 97 -3.30 5.54 -11.19
CA GLY A 97 -3.78 6.33 -10.06
C GLY A 97 -3.36 5.74 -8.72
N ILE A 98 -2.15 5.19 -8.62
CA ILE A 98 -1.56 4.88 -7.31
C ILE A 98 -1.25 6.18 -6.57
N PHE A 99 -1.27 6.12 -5.25
CA PHE A 99 -0.93 7.28 -4.44
C PHE A 99 0.55 7.64 -4.57
N TYR A 100 1.42 6.62 -4.53
CA TYR A 100 2.87 6.83 -4.65
C TYR A 100 3.59 5.56 -5.10
N LEU A 101 4.62 5.71 -5.93
CA LEU A 101 5.54 4.63 -6.33
C LEU A 101 6.88 4.83 -5.61
N LEU A 102 7.20 3.96 -4.65
CA LEU A 102 8.41 4.00 -3.86
C LEU A 102 9.44 3.01 -4.40
N HIS A 103 10.59 3.52 -4.84
CA HIS A 103 11.69 2.68 -5.32
C HIS A 103 12.57 2.20 -4.15
N ARG A 104 12.99 0.94 -4.19
CA ARG A 104 14.05 0.39 -3.33
C ARG A 104 15.43 0.81 -3.87
N PRO A 105 16.44 1.03 -3.00
CA PRO A 105 16.33 1.10 -1.55
C PRO A 105 15.67 2.41 -1.10
N PHE A 106 14.90 2.35 0.00
CA PHE A 106 14.29 3.53 0.60
C PHE A 106 14.56 3.58 2.10
N ALA A 107 14.53 4.78 2.68
CA ALA A 107 14.57 4.94 4.14
C ALA A 107 13.18 4.70 4.74
N MET A 108 13.11 4.02 5.88
CA MET A 108 11.83 3.74 6.54
C MET A 108 11.09 5.02 6.94
N ASP A 109 11.81 6.09 7.27
CA ASP A 109 11.20 7.39 7.58
C ASP A 109 10.52 8.02 6.35
N THR A 110 11.03 7.76 5.13
CA THR A 110 10.35 8.15 3.89
C THR A 110 9.00 7.45 3.78
N LEU A 111 8.95 6.13 4.02
CA LEU A 111 7.69 5.40 3.98
C LEU A 111 6.71 5.86 5.05
N LYS A 112 7.18 6.17 6.27
CA LYS A 112 6.31 6.75 7.32
C LYS A 112 5.66 8.06 6.88
N GLN A 113 6.42 8.97 6.28
CA GLN A 113 5.87 10.25 5.81
C GLN A 113 4.83 10.04 4.70
N LEU A 114 5.06 9.07 3.81
CA LEU A 114 4.10 8.71 2.77
C LEU A 114 2.81 8.13 3.36
N VAL A 115 2.92 7.24 4.37
CA VAL A 115 1.75 6.68 5.06
C VAL A 115 0.96 7.77 5.78
N ILE A 116 1.62 8.68 6.51
CA ILE A 116 0.95 9.81 7.19
C ILE A 116 0.18 10.65 6.15
N SER A 117 0.85 11.03 5.06
CA SER A 117 0.23 11.81 3.98
C SER A 117 -0.95 11.08 3.32
N ALA A 118 -0.83 9.77 3.11
CA ALA A 118 -1.87 8.92 2.55
C ALA A 118 -3.11 8.86 3.45
N VAL A 119 -2.91 8.60 4.74
CA VAL A 119 -3.97 8.54 5.76
C VAL A 119 -4.70 9.88 5.86
N GLU A 120 -3.97 10.99 5.90
CA GLU A 120 -4.58 12.32 5.99
C GLU A 120 -5.48 12.63 4.79
N LYS A 121 -5.03 12.31 3.57
CA LYS A 121 -5.84 12.52 2.35
C LYS A 121 -7.06 11.62 2.30
N SER A 122 -6.91 10.36 2.70
CA SER A 122 -8.02 9.40 2.83
C SER A 122 -9.09 9.94 3.80
N LYS A 123 -8.68 10.41 4.99
CA LYS A 123 -9.57 10.98 6.02
C LYS A 123 -10.26 12.27 5.59
N LYS A 124 -9.61 13.11 4.77
CA LYS A 124 -10.19 14.34 4.21
C LYS A 124 -11.17 14.08 3.05
N GLY A 125 -11.28 12.83 2.59
CA GLY A 125 -12.16 12.47 1.47
C GLY A 125 -11.71 13.06 0.14
N GLU A 126 -10.43 13.45 0.03
CA GLU A 126 -9.86 13.99 -1.18
C GLU A 126 -9.86 12.93 -2.29
N VAL A 127 -10.10 13.37 -3.52
CA VAL A 127 -9.94 12.50 -4.69
C VAL A 127 -8.43 12.24 -4.83
N LEU A 128 -8.06 10.98 -4.58
CA LEU A 128 -6.73 10.51 -4.89
C LEU A 128 -6.60 10.33 -6.41
N PRO A 129 -5.39 10.53 -6.97
CA PRO A 129 -5.15 10.27 -8.38
C PRO A 129 -5.58 8.85 -8.80
#